data_AF-A0A2M8TSA1-F1
#
_entry.id   AF-A0A2M8TSA1-F1
#
_cell.length_a   1.000
_cell.length_b   1.000
_cell.length_c   1.000
_cell.angle_alpha   90.00
_cell.angle_beta   90.00
_cell.angle_gamma   90.00
#
_symmetry.space_group_name_H-M   'P 1'
#
loop_
_entity.id
_entity.type
_entity.pdbx_description
1 polymer ?
#
loop_
_entity_poly.entity_id
_entity_poly.type
_entity_poly.pdbx_seq_one_letter_code
_entity_poly.pdbx_strand_id
1 'polypeptide(L)'
;MKRIVILLLSAVVLFGCATVYRDSEGNIVPREKMEVLKAAAVKGHLTEKRFRIFVDKIYPMGMSVRTLNEDYVIEVSRDSIGMVLPYVGRLDRAPIDGRVGIEVLSPIYSYTSEPIKNGERILIETRNQTETYLIVLNIYDDGSANINLKSNIRAAIGYSGMMQLNDRFVPKRMK
;
A
#
# COMPACT_ATOMS: atom_id res chain seq x y z
N MET A 1 -21.55 -47.14 -7.23
CA MET A 1 -21.93 -46.16 -6.18
C MET A 1 -20.80 -45.22 -5.78
N LYS A 2 -19.57 -45.70 -5.49
CA LYS A 2 -18.42 -44.85 -5.08
C LYS A 2 -17.97 -43.79 -6.13
N ARG A 3 -18.06 -44.09 -7.43
CA ARG A 3 -17.69 -43.14 -8.52
C ARG A 3 -18.70 -41.98 -8.70
N ILE A 4 -19.97 -42.19 -8.37
CA ILE A 4 -21.01 -41.15 -8.43
C ILE A 4 -20.87 -40.19 -7.24
N VAL A 5 -20.49 -40.71 -6.07
CA VAL A 5 -20.21 -39.88 -4.88
C VAL A 5 -18.98 -38.98 -5.11
N ILE A 6 -17.95 -39.46 -5.81
CA ILE A 6 -16.76 -38.65 -6.14
C ILE A 6 -17.08 -37.54 -7.15
N LEU A 7 -17.94 -37.80 -8.14
CA LEU A 7 -18.38 -36.79 -9.11
C LEU A 7 -19.28 -35.70 -8.50
N LEU A 8 -20.10 -36.06 -7.50
CA LEU A 8 -20.91 -35.09 -6.76
C LEU A 8 -20.06 -34.23 -5.80
N LEU A 9 -18.98 -34.78 -5.23
CA LEU A 9 -18.08 -34.02 -4.36
C LEU A 9 -17.25 -32.98 -5.13
N SER A 10 -16.92 -33.22 -6.40
CA SER A 10 -16.19 -32.27 -7.25
C SER A 10 -17.02 -31.06 -7.69
N ALA A 11 -18.36 -31.18 -7.73
CA ALA A 11 -19.24 -30.08 -8.16
C ALA A 11 -19.45 -29.02 -7.07
N VAL A 12 -19.28 -29.37 -5.79
CA VAL A 12 -19.49 -28.45 -4.66
C VAL A 12 -18.30 -27.50 -4.44
N VAL A 13 -17.11 -27.84 -4.96
CA VAL A 13 -15.89 -27.03 -4.77
C VAL A 13 -15.75 -25.89 -5.79
N LEU A 14 -16.62 -25.82 -6.80
CA LEU A 14 -16.58 -24.78 -7.85
C LEU A 14 -17.46 -23.55 -7.59
N PHE A 15 -18.14 -23.47 -6.44
CA PHE A 15 -18.64 -22.18 -5.94
C PHE A 15 -17.47 -21.37 -5.38
N GLY A 16 -16.59 -20.94 -6.28
CA GLY A 16 -15.58 -19.93 -6.01
C GLY A 16 -16.26 -18.68 -5.45
N CYS A 17 -15.65 -18.09 -4.41
CA CYS A 17 -16.08 -16.83 -3.82
C CYS A 17 -16.18 -15.73 -4.90
N ALA A 18 -17.34 -15.61 -5.55
CA ALA A 18 -17.70 -14.41 -6.28
C ALA A 18 -17.93 -13.33 -5.22
N THR A 19 -16.98 -12.41 -5.08
CA THR A 19 -17.11 -11.27 -4.17
C THR A 19 -18.23 -10.36 -4.70
N VAL A 20 -19.39 -10.44 -4.05
CA VAL A 20 -20.54 -9.57 -4.39
C VAL A 20 -20.41 -8.30 -3.56
N TYR A 21 -20.27 -7.16 -4.22
CA TYR A 21 -20.24 -5.87 -3.54
C TYR A 21 -21.64 -5.40 -3.21
N ARG A 22 -21.83 -4.84 -2.02
CA ARG A 22 -23.09 -4.27 -1.57
C ARG A 22 -22.92 -2.82 -1.16
N ASP A 23 -23.90 -1.98 -1.46
CA ASP A 23 -23.95 -0.60 -0.97
C ASP A 23 -24.47 -0.54 0.49
N SER A 24 -24.59 0.67 1.03
CA SER A 24 -25.11 0.91 2.38
C SER A 24 -26.56 0.49 2.58
N GLU A 25 -27.31 0.33 1.48
CA GLU A 25 -28.72 -0.09 1.47
C GLU A 25 -28.85 -1.61 1.24
N GLY A 26 -27.73 -2.31 1.03
CA GLY A 26 -27.68 -3.76 0.80
C GLY A 26 -27.88 -4.19 -0.65
N ASN A 27 -28.00 -3.25 -1.60
CA ASN A 27 -28.16 -3.55 -3.01
C ASN A 27 -26.84 -4.02 -3.63
N ILE A 28 -26.93 -4.95 -4.57
CA ILE A 28 -25.76 -5.46 -5.30
C ILE A 28 -25.21 -4.36 -6.20
N VAL A 29 -23.93 -4.02 -6.02
CA VAL A 29 -23.22 -3.08 -6.88
C VAL A 29 -22.51 -3.87 -7.99
N PRO A 30 -22.75 -3.57 -9.28
CA PRO A 30 -22.01 -4.19 -10.37
C PRO A 30 -20.50 -3.96 -10.22
N ARG A 31 -19.69 -4.97 -10.57
CA ARG A 31 -18.23 -4.89 -10.45
C ARG A 31 -17.67 -3.67 -11.19
N GLU A 32 -18.12 -3.40 -12.41
CA GLU A 32 -17.69 -2.24 -13.20
C GLU A 32 -17.95 -0.91 -12.46
N LYS A 33 -19.13 -0.77 -11.84
CA LYS A 33 -19.44 0.40 -11.02
C LYS A 33 -18.50 0.51 -9.81
N MET A 34 -18.14 -0.60 -9.18
CA MET A 34 -17.17 -0.60 -8.08
C MET A 34 -15.75 -0.22 -8.52
N GLU A 35 -15.28 -0.71 -9.66
CA GLU A 35 -13.97 -0.33 -10.20
C GLU A 35 -13.90 1.18 -10.46
N VAL A 36 -14.96 1.77 -11.04
CA VAL A 36 -15.08 3.22 -11.25
C VAL A 36 -15.07 3.99 -9.94
N LEU A 37 -15.80 3.52 -8.92
CA LEU A 37 -15.83 4.15 -7.60
C LEU A 37 -14.45 4.09 -6.90
N LYS A 38 -13.74 2.96 -6.99
CA LYS A 38 -12.38 2.83 -6.45
C LYS A 38 -11.41 3.78 -7.15
N ALA A 39 -11.43 3.82 -8.47
CA ALA A 39 -10.59 4.71 -9.26
C ALA A 39 -10.82 6.18 -8.88
N ALA A 40 -12.09 6.58 -8.72
CA ALA A 40 -12.44 7.91 -8.27
C ALA A 40 -11.94 8.22 -6.86
N ALA A 41 -12.07 7.27 -5.92
CA ALA A 41 -11.58 7.42 -4.55
C ALA A 41 -10.05 7.54 -4.51
N VAL A 42 -9.32 6.65 -5.20
CA VAL A 42 -7.86 6.71 -5.34
C VAL A 42 -7.45 8.07 -5.87
N LYS A 43 -8.04 8.51 -6.98
CA LYS A 43 -7.72 9.82 -7.58
C LYS A 43 -7.99 10.98 -6.63
N GLY A 44 -9.06 10.94 -5.84
CA GLY A 44 -9.35 11.94 -4.81
C GLY A 44 -8.24 12.03 -3.76
N HIS A 45 -7.85 10.88 -3.21
CA HIS A 45 -6.76 10.77 -2.23
C HIS A 45 -5.40 11.28 -2.77
N LEU A 46 -5.06 10.93 -4.01
CA LEU A 46 -3.83 11.38 -4.68
C LEU A 46 -3.85 12.89 -4.94
N THR A 47 -4.98 13.42 -5.40
CA THR A 47 -5.17 14.87 -5.64
C THR A 47 -5.00 15.67 -4.35
N GLU A 48 -5.55 15.18 -3.24
CA GLU A 48 -5.40 15.82 -1.93
C GLU A 48 -4.03 15.62 -1.29
N LYS A 49 -3.19 14.74 -1.88
CA LYS A 49 -1.95 14.22 -1.30
C LYS A 49 -2.19 13.71 0.12
N ARG A 50 -3.30 13.02 0.33
CA ARG A 50 -3.75 12.50 1.63
C ARG A 50 -4.19 11.06 1.47
N PHE A 51 -3.27 10.15 1.75
CA PHE A 51 -3.52 8.72 1.58
C PHE A 51 -2.69 7.89 2.55
N ARG A 52 -3.22 6.69 2.84
CA ARG A 52 -2.55 5.66 3.61
C ARG A 52 -2.54 4.38 2.79
N ILE A 53 -1.40 3.70 2.76
CA ILE A 53 -1.26 2.37 2.14
C ILE A 53 -0.81 1.40 3.22
N PHE A 54 -1.61 0.36 3.44
CA PHE A 54 -1.23 -0.77 4.29
C PHE A 54 -0.46 -1.79 3.47
N VAL A 55 0.66 -2.23 4.02
CA VAL A 55 1.62 -3.09 3.33
C VAL A 55 1.35 -4.55 3.68
N ASP A 56 1.17 -5.38 2.67
CA ASP A 56 0.88 -6.82 2.83
C ASP A 56 2.07 -7.72 2.47
N LYS A 57 3.05 -7.22 1.71
CA LYS A 57 4.22 -7.98 1.28
C LYS A 57 5.47 -7.13 1.26
N ILE A 58 6.59 -7.79 1.55
CA ILE A 58 7.93 -7.24 1.47
C ILE A 58 8.75 -8.03 0.44
N TYR A 59 9.53 -7.29 -0.34
CA TYR A 59 10.38 -7.78 -1.43
C TYR A 59 11.83 -7.33 -1.18
N PRO A 60 12.57 -8.03 -0.30
CA PRO A 60 13.96 -7.69 -0.08
C PRO A 60 14.84 -8.07 -1.26
N MET A 61 15.85 -7.26 -1.56
CA MET A 61 16.78 -7.56 -2.65
C MET A 61 17.54 -8.87 -2.39
N GLY A 62 17.46 -9.80 -3.33
CA GLY A 62 18.16 -11.08 -3.27
C GLY A 62 17.60 -12.08 -2.24
N MET A 63 16.40 -11.83 -1.70
CA MET A 63 15.75 -12.76 -0.76
C MET A 63 14.32 -13.10 -1.22
N SER A 64 13.76 -14.15 -0.63
CA SER A 64 12.37 -14.53 -0.87
C SER A 64 11.39 -13.46 -0.37
N VAL A 65 10.31 -13.29 -1.13
CA VAL A 65 9.16 -12.46 -0.74
C VAL A 65 8.57 -12.99 0.57
N ARG A 66 8.13 -12.07 1.44
CA ARG A 66 7.40 -12.45 2.67
C ARG A 66 6.07 -11.71 2.72
N THR A 67 5.03 -12.41 3.15
CA THR A 67 3.76 -11.82 3.51
C THR A 67 3.85 -11.29 4.94
N LEU A 68 3.25 -10.13 5.17
CA LEU A 68 3.19 -9.46 6.46
C LEU A 68 1.81 -9.71 7.09
N ASN A 69 1.78 -9.88 8.41
CA ASN A 69 0.56 -10.11 9.19
C ASN A 69 0.27 -8.96 10.17
N GLU A 70 1.08 -7.90 10.13
CA GLU A 70 0.95 -6.71 10.97
C GLU A 70 0.59 -5.51 10.09
N ASP A 71 -0.03 -4.49 10.69
CA ASP A 71 -0.53 -3.30 10.01
C ASP A 71 0.60 -2.30 9.70
N TYR A 72 1.60 -2.73 8.92
CA TYR A 72 2.63 -1.85 8.40
C TYR A 72 2.07 -0.85 7.41
N VAL A 73 2.57 0.38 7.44
CA VAL A 73 1.90 1.50 6.80
C VAL A 73 2.88 2.56 6.29
N ILE A 74 2.50 3.14 5.16
CA ILE A 74 3.00 4.43 4.68
C ILE A 74 1.82 5.40 4.55
N GLU A 75 1.96 6.58 5.13
CA GLU A 75 0.95 7.62 5.15
C GLU A 75 1.54 8.91 4.61
N VAL A 76 0.90 9.48 3.60
CA VAL A 76 1.21 10.82 3.11
C VAL A 76 0.11 11.75 3.57
N SER A 77 0.49 12.82 4.28
CA SER A 77 -0.40 13.89 4.71
C SER A 77 0.14 15.22 4.22
N ARG A 78 -0.23 15.55 2.97
CA ARG A 78 0.16 16.75 2.21
C ARG A 78 1.67 16.91 2.04
N ASP A 79 2.30 17.56 3.00
CA ASP A 79 3.71 17.96 3.03
C ASP A 79 4.53 17.09 3.97
N SER A 80 3.93 16.06 4.56
CA SER A 80 4.58 15.14 5.49
C SER A 80 4.30 13.70 5.11
N ILE A 81 5.24 12.84 5.51
CA ILE A 81 5.15 11.40 5.33
C ILE A 81 5.45 10.69 6.66
N GLY A 82 4.58 9.75 7.00
CA GLY A 82 4.75 8.78 8.07
C GLY A 82 5.01 7.40 7.48
N MET A 83 5.97 6.66 8.03
CA MET A 83 6.27 5.28 7.65
C MET A 83 6.51 4.44 8.89
N VAL A 84 5.87 3.28 8.94
CA VAL A 84 6.16 2.19 9.87
C VAL A 84 6.27 0.94 9.02
N LEU A 85 7.50 0.58 8.64
CA LEU A 85 7.79 -0.49 7.70
C LEU A 85 8.82 -1.47 8.28
N PRO A 86 8.64 -2.79 8.06
CA PRO A 86 9.65 -3.75 8.44
C PRO A 86 10.82 -3.65 7.47
N TYR A 87 12.03 -3.88 7.97
CA TYR A 87 13.22 -3.93 7.12
C TYR A 87 13.95 -5.25 7.27
N VAL A 88 14.26 -5.88 6.15
CA VAL A 88 15.11 -7.06 6.08
C VAL A 88 16.09 -6.83 4.94
N GLY A 89 17.38 -6.79 5.22
CA GLY A 89 18.38 -6.46 4.21
C GLY A 89 19.73 -6.10 4.80
N ARG A 90 20.67 -5.75 3.92
CA ARG A 90 21.99 -5.29 4.32
C ARG A 90 21.92 -3.83 4.76
N LEU A 91 22.53 -3.57 5.91
CA LEU A 91 22.83 -2.22 6.39
C LEU A 91 24.27 -1.88 6.01
N ASP A 92 24.48 -0.79 5.27
CA ASP A 92 25.82 -0.31 4.94
C ASP A 92 26.42 0.48 6.12
N ARG A 93 25.57 0.99 7.03
CA ARG A 93 25.94 1.56 8.33
C ARG A 93 24.87 1.24 9.37
N ALA A 94 25.28 1.09 10.63
CA ALA A 94 24.35 0.93 11.75
C ALA A 94 23.44 2.18 11.93
N PRO A 95 22.11 2.02 12.05
CA PRO A 95 21.19 3.08 12.45
C PRO A 95 21.55 3.61 13.84
N ILE A 96 21.50 4.93 14.01
CA ILE A 96 21.90 5.58 15.28
C ILE A 96 20.92 5.26 16.42
N ASP A 97 19.64 5.10 16.10
CA ASP A 97 18.58 4.73 17.04
C ASP A 97 18.58 3.24 17.41
N GLY A 98 19.46 2.43 16.80
CA GLY A 98 19.51 0.98 17.00
C GLY A 98 18.33 0.21 16.43
N ARG A 99 17.38 0.87 15.76
CA ARG A 99 16.17 0.23 15.23
C ARG A 99 16.39 -0.27 13.82
N VAL A 100 16.16 -1.57 13.62
CA VAL A 100 16.30 -2.18 12.29
C VAL A 100 15.11 -1.83 11.40
N GLY A 101 13.89 -1.71 11.93
CA GLY A 101 12.73 -1.24 11.16
C GLY A 101 12.88 0.21 10.68
N ILE A 102 11.97 0.62 9.80
CA ILE A 102 11.87 2.01 9.34
C ILE A 102 10.66 2.63 10.03
N GLU A 103 10.93 3.51 10.99
CA GLU A 103 9.92 4.34 11.67
C GLU A 103 10.27 5.81 11.46
N VAL A 104 9.48 6.50 10.64
CA VAL A 104 9.77 7.85 10.19
C VAL A 104 8.49 8.67 10.25
N LEU A 105 8.60 9.88 10.80
CA LEU A 105 7.65 10.96 10.59
C LEU A 105 8.48 12.18 10.18
N SER A 106 8.34 12.63 8.94
CA SER A 106 9.22 13.67 8.40
C SER A 106 8.54 14.51 7.31
N PRO A 107 8.96 15.77 7.12
CA PRO A 107 8.51 16.57 6.00
C PRO A 107 8.99 15.99 4.67
N ILE A 108 8.22 16.24 3.62
CA ILE A 108 8.54 15.90 2.23
C ILE A 108 9.26 17.11 1.61
N TYR A 109 10.47 16.90 1.11
CA TYR A 109 11.24 17.98 0.46
C TYR A 109 11.00 18.02 -1.05
N SER A 110 10.70 16.86 -1.65
CA SER A 110 10.36 16.75 -3.06
C SER A 110 9.20 15.76 -3.22
N TYR A 111 8.21 16.17 -4.02
CA TYR A 111 7.07 15.36 -4.41
C TYR A 111 6.83 15.58 -5.90
N THR A 112 7.12 14.56 -6.70
CA THR A 112 6.86 14.57 -8.14
C THR A 112 5.84 13.48 -8.47
N SER A 113 4.87 13.83 -9.30
CA SER A 113 3.77 12.94 -9.69
C SER A 113 3.71 12.87 -11.20
N GLU A 114 3.60 11.65 -11.74
CA GLU A 114 3.39 11.42 -13.16
C GLU A 114 2.34 10.33 -13.40
N PRO A 115 1.46 10.48 -14.40
CA PRO A 115 0.50 9.44 -14.73
C PRO A 115 1.22 8.20 -15.26
N ILE A 116 0.75 7.02 -14.87
CA ILE A 116 1.14 5.73 -15.43
C ILE A 116 -0.10 5.01 -15.96
N LYS A 117 0.10 3.85 -16.58
CA LYS A 117 -1.03 3.02 -17.00
C LYS A 117 -1.86 2.62 -15.77
N ASN A 118 -3.13 3.01 -15.77
CA ASN A 118 -4.12 2.72 -14.73
C ASN A 118 -3.68 3.18 -13.32
N GLY A 119 -3.04 4.35 -13.23
CA GLY A 119 -2.60 4.86 -11.94
C GLY A 119 -1.67 6.07 -12.02
N GLU A 120 -0.96 6.32 -10.93
CA GLU A 120 -0.01 7.41 -10.78
C GLU A 120 1.30 6.90 -10.15
N ARG A 121 2.43 7.38 -10.67
CA ARG A 121 3.72 7.22 -10.03
C ARG A 121 4.06 8.48 -9.27
N ILE A 122 4.41 8.31 -8.01
CA ILE A 122 4.87 9.38 -7.12
C ILE A 122 6.30 9.09 -6.71
N LEU A 123 7.15 10.09 -6.84
CA LEU A 123 8.50 10.13 -6.31
C LEU A 123 8.52 11.06 -5.09
N ILE A 124 8.90 10.53 -3.93
CA ILE A 124 9.01 11.28 -2.68
C ILE A 124 10.45 11.25 -2.19
N GLU A 125 10.97 12.43 -1.85
CA GLU A 125 12.22 12.56 -1.10
C GLU A 125 11.93 13.11 0.29
N THR A 126 12.38 12.37 1.30
CA THR A 126 12.30 12.76 2.71
C THR A 126 13.57 12.34 3.43
N ARG A 127 13.77 12.83 4.65
CA ARG A 127 14.93 12.51 5.48
C ARG A 127 14.58 12.72 6.93
N ASN A 128 15.17 11.90 7.80
CA ASN A 128 15.22 12.16 9.23
C ASN A 128 16.62 12.73 9.59
N GLN A 129 16.97 12.72 10.87
CA GLN A 129 18.27 13.27 11.32
C GLN A 129 19.48 12.52 10.74
N THR A 130 19.32 11.25 10.35
CA THR A 130 20.44 10.33 10.10
C THR A 130 20.36 9.59 8.76
N GLU A 131 19.18 9.53 8.16
CA GLU A 131 18.84 8.70 7.01
C GLU A 131 18.00 9.51 6.02
N THR A 132 18.37 9.42 4.74
CA THR A 132 17.64 10.03 3.61
C THR A 132 16.95 8.92 2.85
N TYR A 133 15.69 9.16 2.47
CA TYR A 133 14.86 8.21 1.75
C TYR A 133 14.44 8.76 0.39
N LEU A 134 14.60 7.93 -0.63
CA LEU A 134 13.98 8.12 -1.95
C LEU A 134 12.94 7.01 -2.13
N ILE A 135 11.68 7.41 -2.28
CA ILE A 135 10.54 6.49 -2.29
C ILE A 135 9.84 6.64 -3.63
N VAL A 136 9.70 5.53 -4.35
CA VAL A 136 8.90 5.43 -5.57
C VAL A 136 7.62 4.68 -5.22
N LEU A 137 6.47 5.34 -5.35
CA LEU A 137 5.15 4.75 -5.19
C LEU A 137 4.53 4.63 -6.58
N ASN A 138 4.16 3.42 -7.00
CA ASN A 138 3.24 3.24 -8.12
C ASN A 138 1.89 2.85 -7.50
N ILE A 139 0.90 3.71 -7.62
CA ILE A 139 -0.44 3.51 -7.05
C ILE A 139 -1.41 3.36 -8.22
N TYR A 140 -2.21 2.29 -8.20
CA TYR A 140 -3.14 1.96 -9.28
C TYR A 140 -4.58 2.32 -8.93
N ASP A 141 -5.42 2.45 -9.96
CA ASP A 141 -6.83 2.84 -9.86
C ASP A 141 -7.67 1.88 -8.99
N ASP A 142 -7.23 0.62 -8.84
CA ASP A 142 -7.87 -0.37 -7.98
C ASP A 142 -7.49 -0.25 -6.49
N GLY A 143 -6.58 0.68 -6.17
CA GLY A 143 -6.03 0.92 -4.84
C GLY A 143 -4.77 0.11 -4.53
N SER A 144 -4.35 -0.82 -5.39
CA SER A 144 -3.09 -1.52 -5.18
C SER A 144 -1.89 -0.59 -5.33
N ALA A 145 -0.82 -0.89 -4.61
CA ALA A 145 0.38 -0.07 -4.63
C ALA A 145 1.65 -0.92 -4.61
N ASN A 146 2.64 -0.51 -5.40
CA ASN A 146 4.01 -1.01 -5.34
C ASN A 146 4.93 0.11 -4.85
N ILE A 147 5.79 -0.22 -3.90
CA ILE A 147 6.66 0.74 -3.22
C ILE A 147 8.10 0.27 -3.41
N ASN A 148 8.97 1.15 -3.90
CA ASN A 148 10.41 0.93 -3.86
C ASN A 148 11.03 2.00 -2.96
N LEU A 149 11.71 1.56 -1.91
CA LEU A 149 12.37 2.44 -0.96
C LEU A 149 13.88 2.27 -1.08
N LYS A 150 14.56 3.39 -1.31
CA LYS A 150 16.01 3.50 -1.24
C LYS A 150 16.41 4.38 -0.08
N SER A 151 17.53 4.03 0.53
CA SER A 151 18.13 4.73 1.64
C SER A 151 19.63 4.88 1.42
N ASN A 152 20.24 5.87 2.07
CA ASN A 152 21.69 6.08 2.06
C ASN A 152 22.46 5.15 3.03
N ILE A 153 21.79 4.41 3.92
CA ILE A 153 22.43 3.49 4.87
C ILE A 153 21.93 2.03 4.75
N ARG A 154 20.95 1.79 3.87
CA ARG A 154 20.28 0.49 3.73
C ARG A 154 20.23 0.08 2.26
N ALA A 155 20.40 -1.20 1.99
CA ALA A 155 20.08 -1.76 0.68
C ALA A 155 18.60 -1.50 0.34
N ALA A 156 18.31 -1.25 -0.93
CA ALA A 156 16.96 -0.96 -1.39
C ALA A 156 16.01 -2.13 -1.11
N ILE A 157 14.74 -1.80 -0.94
CA ILE A 157 13.71 -2.77 -0.57
C ILE A 157 12.38 -2.42 -1.22
N GLY A 158 11.65 -3.45 -1.66
CA GLY A 158 10.33 -3.30 -2.23
C GLY A 158 9.23 -3.69 -1.25
N TYR A 159 8.04 -3.13 -1.45
CA TYR A 159 6.82 -3.52 -0.76
C TYR A 159 5.63 -3.50 -1.72
N SER A 160 4.58 -4.23 -1.38
CA SER A 160 3.26 -4.05 -1.99
C SER A 160 2.19 -3.90 -0.92
N GLY A 161 1.08 -3.27 -1.29
CA GLY A 161 -0.02 -3.05 -0.37
C GLY A 161 -1.26 -2.49 -1.03
N MET A 162 -2.20 -2.07 -0.20
CA MET A 162 -3.49 -1.52 -0.60
C MET A 162 -3.73 -0.17 0.05
N MET A 163 -4.17 0.81 -0.75
CA MET A 163 -4.63 2.10 -0.27
C MET A 163 -5.91 1.94 0.53
N GLN A 164 -5.98 2.62 1.67
CA GLN A 164 -7.19 2.75 2.44
C GLN A 164 -8.14 3.75 1.78
N LEU A 165 -9.25 3.26 1.20
CA LEU A 165 -10.22 4.09 0.45
C LEU A 165 -11.40 4.60 1.30
N ASN A 166 -11.58 4.05 2.50
CA ASN A 166 -12.69 4.40 3.40
C ASN A 166 -12.27 5.40 4.48
N ASP A 167 -11.14 6.08 4.32
CA ASP A 167 -10.63 7.00 5.33
C ASP A 167 -11.43 8.29 5.39
N ARG A 168 -11.87 8.67 6.60
CA ARG A 168 -12.42 10.00 6.88
C ARG A 168 -11.32 10.87 7.46
N PHE A 169 -10.66 11.66 6.62
CA PHE A 169 -9.76 12.72 7.10
C PHE A 169 -10.59 13.87 7.68
N VAL A 170 -10.97 13.77 8.96
CA VAL A 170 -11.64 14.89 9.64
C VAL A 170 -10.61 15.99 9.87
N PRO A 171 -10.74 17.19 9.26
CA PRO A 171 -9.85 18.29 9.60
C PRO A 171 -9.98 18.57 11.09
N LYS A 172 -8.87 18.44 11.83
CA LYS A 172 -8.83 18.84 13.24
C LYS A 172 -9.20 20.32 13.27
N ARG A 173 -10.42 20.66 13.71
CA ARG A 173 -10.79 22.05 14.00
C ARG A 173 -9.76 22.56 14.99
N MET A 174 -8.87 23.45 14.55
CA MET A 174 -8.03 24.21 15.46
C MET A 174 -8.98 25.03 16.31
N LYS A 175 -9.07 24.70 17.60
CA LYS A 175 -9.62 25.59 18.62
C LYS A 175 -8.55 26.60 18.98
#